data_AF-A0A7D5MLL6-F1
#
_entry.id   AF-A0A7D5MLL6-F1
#
_cell.length_a   1.000
_cell.length_b   1.000
_cell.length_c   1.000
_cell.angle_alpha   90.00
_cell.angle_beta   90.00
_cell.angle_gamma   90.00
#
_symmetry.space_group_name_H-M   'P 1'
#
loop_
_entity.id
_entity.type
_entity.pdbx_description
1 polymer ?
#
loop_
_entity_poly.entity_id
_entity_poly.type
_entity_poly.pdbx_seq_one_letter_code
_entity_poly.pdbx_strand_id
1 'polypeptide(L)'
;MFINKDKPNLLINGGWQNLTGSRNLIITSGPMGGRLVDTTSDNTVLGYNAASSTGTNPSRVIARNVVVGSEAGSSDTVGANFTDSIYIGYHAGYLISYNAGNRNTMIGSNAGGGATQSGSDHTLIGYDAQCARSNNFNTLLGAGTRAYNSLGDLVSNGSGQNYMTAIGAGAIVRTANTIVLGRVLNDQIVVGAESCNYQLPGVTANLGFNGYKFQIVKPGSVALGVSGSSFFAMEISPSTSEKKEVVLSRIHFVSIVISVDMAHMNSC
;
A
#
# COMPACT_ATOMS: atom_id res chain seq x y z
N MET A 1 41.39 15.00 2.89
CA MET A 1 40.95 13.60 3.06
C MET A 1 42.02 12.89 3.88
N PHE A 2 41.82 12.75 5.20
CA PHE A 2 42.78 12.08 6.08
C PHE A 2 42.22 10.71 6.45
N ILE A 3 42.92 9.65 6.03
CA ILE A 3 42.60 8.25 6.30
C ILE A 3 43.55 7.78 7.41
N ASN A 4 43.01 7.19 8.47
CA ASN A 4 43.82 6.46 9.45
C ASN A 4 44.12 5.07 8.88
N LYS A 5 45.42 4.76 8.74
CA LYS A 5 45.96 3.62 7.98
C LYS A 5 45.57 2.24 8.54
N ASP A 6 45.09 2.15 9.78
CA ASP A 6 44.83 0.85 10.41
C ASP A 6 43.35 0.59 10.77
N LYS A 7 42.41 1.48 10.41
CA LYS A 7 40.94 1.25 10.53
C LYS A 7 40.15 2.04 9.46
N PRO A 8 39.50 1.40 8.47
CA PRO A 8 38.66 2.10 7.51
C PRO A 8 37.26 2.36 8.08
N ASN A 9 36.89 3.61 8.39
CA ASN A 9 35.52 4.11 8.49
C ASN A 9 35.57 5.64 8.37
N LEU A 10 35.49 6.22 7.17
CA LEU A 10 35.56 7.68 7.01
C LEU A 10 34.28 8.34 7.53
N LEU A 11 34.48 9.19 8.54
CA LEU A 11 33.54 9.99 9.34
C LEU A 11 33.57 11.44 8.86
N ILE A 12 32.43 12.14 8.73
CA ILE A 12 32.44 13.62 8.65
C ILE A 12 31.44 14.23 9.64
N ASN A 13 32.03 14.76 10.71
CA ASN A 13 31.61 15.70 11.78
C ASN A 13 30.35 15.41 12.65
N GLY A 14 30.56 15.28 13.98
CA GLY A 14 29.54 15.27 15.05
C GLY A 14 29.60 14.11 16.05
N GLY A 15 30.26 12.99 15.72
CA GLY A 15 30.16 11.73 16.49
C GLY A 15 31.12 11.59 17.68
N TRP A 16 30.61 10.94 18.75
CA TRP A 16 31.26 10.65 20.03
C TRP A 16 32.53 9.77 19.92
N GLN A 17 33.48 9.95 20.83
CA GLN A 17 34.65 9.08 20.97
C GLN A 17 34.21 7.68 21.46
N ASN A 18 34.79 6.61 20.90
CA ASN A 18 34.64 5.17 21.27
C ASN A 18 33.69 4.26 20.46
N LEU A 19 33.39 4.57 19.20
CA LEU A 19 32.72 3.60 18.30
C LEU A 19 33.50 2.28 18.20
N THR A 20 32.96 1.18 18.75
CA THR A 20 33.52 -0.19 18.63
C THR A 20 32.89 -1.00 17.49
N GLY A 21 31.76 -0.55 16.95
CA GLY A 21 31.10 -1.15 15.79
C GLY A 21 31.84 -0.91 14.46
N SER A 22 31.55 -1.72 13.45
CA SER A 22 32.33 -1.82 12.20
C SER A 22 31.48 -1.75 10.94
N ARG A 23 32.10 -1.46 9.78
CA ARG A 23 31.44 -1.40 8.46
C ARG A 23 30.33 -0.35 8.41
N ASN A 24 30.63 0.87 8.87
CA ASN A 24 29.69 1.98 8.81
C ASN A 24 30.20 3.08 7.86
N LEU A 25 29.32 3.64 7.04
CA LEU A 25 29.53 4.88 6.30
C LEU A 25 28.66 5.97 6.96
N ILE A 26 29.27 6.99 7.57
CA ILE A 26 28.54 8.03 8.31
C ILE A 26 29.01 9.41 7.87
N ILE A 27 28.11 10.15 7.22
CA ILE A 27 28.32 11.51 6.72
C ILE A 27 27.17 12.37 7.24
N THR A 28 27.36 13.04 8.37
CA THR A 28 26.26 13.77 9.02
C THR A 28 26.64 15.20 9.32
N SER A 29 25.64 16.03 9.58
CA SER A 29 25.84 17.36 10.13
C SER A 29 24.82 17.63 11.22
N GLY A 30 24.96 18.76 11.92
CA GLY A 30 24.12 19.10 13.06
C GLY A 30 24.68 18.58 14.38
N PRO A 31 24.21 19.14 15.51
CA PRO A 31 24.78 18.87 16.82
C PRO A 31 24.60 17.42 17.27
N MET A 32 23.63 16.69 16.71
CA MET A 32 23.26 15.33 17.13
C MET A 32 23.39 14.30 15.99
N GLY A 33 23.79 14.72 14.79
CA GLY A 33 24.02 13.83 13.65
C GLY A 33 25.11 12.81 13.95
N GLY A 34 24.83 11.53 13.70
CA GLY A 34 25.83 10.48 13.87
C GLY A 34 26.24 10.21 15.33
N ARG A 35 25.45 10.64 16.32
CA ARG A 35 25.60 10.25 17.74
C ARG A 35 25.11 8.80 17.95
N LEU A 36 25.74 7.88 17.23
CA LEU A 36 25.52 6.44 17.29
C LEU A 36 26.32 5.86 18.47
N VAL A 37 25.72 4.91 19.21
CA VAL A 37 26.39 4.25 20.35
C VAL A 37 27.30 3.11 19.89
N ASP A 38 28.33 2.90 20.71
CA ASP A 38 29.51 2.05 20.61
C ASP A 38 29.39 0.67 19.92
N THR A 39 28.21 0.06 19.70
CA THR A 39 28.08 -1.30 19.10
C THR A 39 27.47 -1.33 17.68
N THR A 40 27.20 -0.17 17.09
CA THR A 40 26.52 0.01 15.80
C THR A 40 27.35 -0.52 14.61
N SER A 41 26.84 -1.46 13.81
CA SER A 41 27.57 -2.04 12.66
C SER A 41 26.71 -2.16 11.39
N ASP A 42 27.35 -2.14 10.22
CA ASP A 42 26.70 -2.34 8.92
C ASP A 42 25.68 -1.25 8.53
N ASN A 43 26.00 0.02 8.79
CA ASN A 43 25.08 1.12 8.50
C ASN A 43 25.60 2.10 7.45
N THR A 44 24.69 2.64 6.64
CA THR A 44 24.91 3.83 5.83
C THR A 44 24.05 4.96 6.37
N VAL A 45 24.67 6.06 6.83
CA VAL A 45 23.99 7.22 7.42
C VAL A 45 24.46 8.50 6.73
N LEU A 46 23.53 9.24 6.13
CA LEU A 46 23.81 10.49 5.41
C LEU A 46 22.73 11.54 5.70
N GLY A 47 23.12 12.73 6.20
CA GLY A 47 22.21 13.88 6.34
C GLY A 47 22.36 14.69 7.63
N TYR A 48 21.62 15.80 7.70
CA TYR A 48 21.54 16.63 8.90
C TYR A 48 20.74 15.91 9.99
N ASN A 49 21.32 15.70 11.19
CA ASN A 49 20.67 14.98 12.29
C ASN A 49 20.08 13.59 11.90
N ALA A 50 20.59 12.96 10.85
CA ALA A 50 20.19 11.60 10.47
C ALA A 50 20.58 10.59 11.57
N ALA A 51 19.67 9.65 11.86
CA ALA A 51 19.79 8.67 12.94
C ALA A 51 20.18 9.29 14.31
N SER A 52 19.74 10.53 14.55
CA SER A 52 20.02 11.26 15.80
C SER A 52 19.00 10.94 16.90
N SER A 53 19.38 11.22 18.13
CA SER A 53 18.49 11.21 19.29
C SER A 53 18.70 12.51 20.06
N THR A 54 17.62 13.26 20.29
CA THR A 54 17.66 14.54 21.04
C THR A 54 17.69 14.33 22.56
N GLY A 55 17.56 13.09 23.05
CA GLY A 55 17.56 12.76 24.48
C GLY A 55 18.95 12.72 25.14
N THR A 56 18.96 12.60 26.48
CA THR A 56 20.17 12.25 27.25
C THR A 56 20.76 10.90 26.82
N ASN A 57 19.95 10.08 26.14
CA ASN A 57 20.32 8.78 25.64
C ASN A 57 20.77 8.84 24.16
N PRO A 58 22.05 8.58 23.85
CA PRO A 58 22.51 8.44 22.47
C PRO A 58 21.83 7.24 21.78
N SER A 59 21.81 7.19 20.45
CA SER A 59 21.06 6.16 19.71
C SER A 59 21.66 4.76 19.93
N ARG A 60 20.90 3.84 20.53
CA ARG A 60 21.39 2.56 21.03
C ARG A 60 21.09 1.44 20.03
N VAL A 61 22.12 0.69 19.64
CA VAL A 61 21.98 -0.52 18.80
C VAL A 61 21.30 -0.23 17.45
N ILE A 62 22.01 0.48 16.59
CA ILE A 62 21.62 0.65 15.18
C ILE A 62 22.46 -0.33 14.35
N ALA A 63 21.84 -1.24 13.62
CA ALA A 63 22.58 -2.21 12.80
C ALA A 63 21.86 -2.60 11.51
N ARG A 64 22.63 -2.75 10.42
CA ARG A 64 22.12 -3.17 9.10
C ARG A 64 21.07 -2.21 8.55
N ASN A 65 21.35 -0.91 8.59
CA ASN A 65 20.41 0.13 8.17
C ASN A 65 20.94 1.02 7.05
N VAL A 66 20.01 1.58 6.26
CA VAL A 66 20.26 2.69 5.33
C VAL A 66 19.44 3.88 5.80
N VAL A 67 20.09 4.99 6.16
CA VAL A 67 19.44 6.20 6.67
C VAL A 67 19.96 7.39 5.89
N VAL A 68 19.12 7.98 5.05
CA VAL A 68 19.50 9.07 4.14
C VAL A 68 18.45 10.17 4.15
N GLY A 69 18.81 11.34 4.64
CA GLY A 69 17.92 12.51 4.68
C GLY A 69 18.09 13.33 5.96
N SER A 70 17.61 14.58 5.93
CA SER A 70 17.56 15.39 7.15
C SER A 70 16.55 14.78 8.12
N GLU A 71 17.00 14.50 9.34
CA GLU A 71 16.21 13.96 10.44
C GLU A 71 15.53 12.61 10.08
N ALA A 72 16.09 11.89 9.11
CA ALA A 72 15.67 10.53 8.80
C ALA A 72 16.07 9.61 9.95
N GLY A 73 15.15 8.75 10.40
CA GLY A 73 15.37 7.81 11.49
C GLY A 73 15.73 8.45 12.84
N SER A 74 15.47 9.74 13.04
CA SER A 74 15.76 10.40 14.32
C SER A 74 14.65 10.14 15.34
N SER A 75 15.01 10.17 16.62
CA SER A 75 14.07 10.06 17.73
C SER A 75 14.11 11.27 18.64
N ASP A 76 12.94 11.61 19.19
CA ASP A 76 12.85 12.52 20.32
C ASP A 76 12.74 11.70 21.61
N THR A 77 13.52 12.07 22.62
CA THR A 77 13.43 11.69 24.04
C THR A 77 14.03 10.37 24.57
N VAL A 78 13.98 9.21 23.88
CA VAL A 78 14.34 7.91 24.53
C VAL A 78 15.55 7.17 23.90
N GLY A 79 16.10 7.68 22.80
CA GLY A 79 17.10 6.97 21.99
C GLY A 79 16.42 6.11 20.91
N ALA A 80 16.95 6.14 19.68
CA ALA A 80 16.45 5.28 18.61
C ALA A 80 17.22 3.95 18.58
N ASN A 81 16.49 2.84 18.42
CA ASN A 81 17.04 1.49 18.37
C ASN A 81 16.29 0.77 17.24
N PHE A 82 16.91 0.65 16.07
CA PHE A 82 16.31 -0.06 14.95
C PHE A 82 17.37 -0.84 14.18
N THR A 83 16.96 -2.01 13.71
CA THR A 83 17.78 -2.84 12.82
C THR A 83 17.04 -3.17 11.55
N ASP A 84 17.79 -3.51 10.51
CA ASP A 84 17.27 -4.04 9.25
C ASP A 84 16.31 -3.07 8.53
N SER A 85 16.55 -1.77 8.63
CA SER A 85 15.63 -0.73 8.16
C SER A 85 16.23 0.20 7.10
N ILE A 86 15.37 0.71 6.21
CA ILE A 86 15.69 1.67 5.17
C ILE A 86 14.85 2.92 5.40
N TYR A 87 15.49 4.05 5.70
CA TYR A 87 14.86 5.35 5.90
C TYR A 87 15.46 6.36 4.94
N ILE A 88 14.72 6.74 3.90
CA ILE A 88 15.22 7.62 2.84
C ILE A 88 14.24 8.76 2.60
N GLY A 89 14.62 9.99 2.92
CA GLY A 89 13.81 11.20 2.76
C GLY A 89 13.89 12.14 3.98
N TYR A 90 13.43 13.38 3.81
CA TYR A 90 13.25 14.30 4.94
C TYR A 90 12.23 13.72 5.93
N HIS A 91 12.60 13.55 7.20
CA HIS A 91 11.71 12.95 8.22
C HIS A 91 11.19 11.53 7.89
N ALA A 92 11.87 10.76 7.04
CA ALA A 92 11.53 9.36 6.85
C ALA A 92 11.80 8.59 8.17
N GLY A 93 10.78 7.99 8.76
CA GLY A 93 10.88 7.37 10.09
C GLY A 93 11.26 8.37 11.19
N TYR A 94 10.73 9.59 11.15
CA TYR A 94 10.89 10.55 12.25
C TYR A 94 10.14 10.07 13.51
N LEU A 95 10.69 10.35 14.71
CA LEU A 95 10.15 9.98 16.02
C LEU A 95 10.10 8.45 16.30
N ILE A 96 11.14 7.70 15.93
CA ILE A 96 11.20 6.26 16.26
C ILE A 96 11.32 6.07 17.78
N SER A 97 10.48 5.20 18.35
CA SER A 97 10.49 4.87 19.77
C SER A 97 11.59 3.86 20.15
N TYR A 98 11.90 3.79 21.44
CA TYR A 98 12.85 2.82 22.00
C TYR A 98 12.37 1.37 21.79
N ASN A 99 13.26 0.48 21.37
CA ASN A 99 13.00 -0.93 21.04
C ASN A 99 11.93 -1.16 19.96
N ALA A 100 11.75 -0.19 19.07
CA ALA A 100 10.74 -0.23 18.03
C ALA A 100 11.29 0.16 16.67
N GLY A 101 10.45 0.08 15.64
CA GLY A 101 10.85 0.55 14.32
C GLY A 101 11.80 -0.41 13.59
N ASN A 102 11.76 -1.71 13.87
CA ASN A 102 12.64 -2.68 13.21
C ASN A 102 12.05 -3.14 11.87
N ARG A 103 12.92 -3.53 10.93
CA ARG A 103 12.53 -4.12 9.64
C ARG A 103 11.57 -3.26 8.82
N ASN A 104 11.76 -1.94 8.89
CA ASN A 104 10.92 -0.98 8.18
C ASN A 104 11.61 -0.47 6.92
N THR A 105 10.88 -0.35 5.83
CA THR A 105 11.28 0.40 4.63
C THR A 105 10.41 1.65 4.56
N MET A 106 10.97 2.84 4.81
CA MET A 106 10.27 4.12 4.70
C MET A 106 11.03 5.02 3.72
N ILE A 107 10.41 5.29 2.57
CA ILE A 107 11.03 6.05 1.47
C ILE A 107 10.09 7.16 1.04
N GLY A 108 10.50 8.41 1.21
CA GLY A 108 9.71 9.61 0.93
C GLY A 108 9.75 10.60 2.08
N SER A 109 9.50 11.87 1.78
CA SER A 109 9.43 12.89 2.83
C SER A 109 8.24 12.63 3.75
N ASN A 110 8.48 12.63 5.07
CA ASN A 110 7.53 12.29 6.13
C ASN A 110 6.95 10.86 6.05
N ALA A 111 7.55 9.95 5.29
CA ALA A 111 7.11 8.54 5.28
C ALA A 111 7.31 7.95 6.68
N GLY A 112 6.21 7.58 7.35
CA GLY A 112 6.22 7.11 8.74
C GLY A 112 6.60 8.16 9.78
N GLY A 113 6.68 9.45 9.41
CA GLY A 113 7.16 10.54 10.29
C GLY A 113 6.07 11.36 10.99
N GLY A 114 4.79 11.07 10.76
CA GLY A 114 3.67 11.87 11.30
C GLY A 114 3.28 11.58 12.76
N ALA A 115 3.82 10.52 13.35
CA ALA A 115 3.57 10.13 14.74
C ALA A 115 4.77 9.35 15.29
N THR A 116 4.90 9.25 16.61
CA THR A 116 5.92 8.40 17.25
C THR A 116 5.80 6.97 16.77
N GLN A 117 6.80 6.45 16.06
CA GLN A 117 6.70 5.15 15.43
C GLN A 117 7.15 4.04 16.37
N SER A 118 6.20 3.20 16.79
CA SER A 118 6.47 2.00 17.60
C SER A 118 6.30 0.67 16.84
N GLY A 119 5.76 0.72 15.62
CA GLY A 119 5.52 -0.43 14.76
C GLY A 119 6.75 -0.93 14.00
N SER A 120 6.74 -2.21 13.67
CA SER A 120 7.79 -2.90 12.90
C SER A 120 7.22 -3.55 11.63
N ASP A 121 8.12 -3.96 10.74
CA ASP A 121 7.82 -4.76 9.55
C ASP A 121 6.92 -4.04 8.53
N HIS A 122 7.11 -2.73 8.38
CA HIS A 122 6.34 -1.94 7.42
C HIS A 122 7.11 -1.62 6.14
N THR A 123 6.37 -1.43 5.05
CA THR A 123 6.86 -0.79 3.81
C THR A 123 6.03 0.45 3.55
N LEU A 124 6.59 1.65 3.69
CA LEU A 124 5.94 2.95 3.48
C LEU A 124 6.72 3.70 2.41
N ILE A 125 6.19 3.82 1.20
CA ILE A 125 6.86 4.46 0.08
C ILE A 125 5.96 5.56 -0.47
N GLY A 126 6.35 6.82 -0.31
CA GLY A 126 5.62 7.98 -0.78
C GLY A 126 5.75 9.18 0.18
N TYR A 127 5.52 10.39 -0.34
CA TYR A 127 5.37 11.59 0.48
C TYR A 127 4.22 11.40 1.46
N ASP A 128 4.43 11.60 2.76
CA ASP A 128 3.38 11.53 3.77
C ASP A 128 2.63 10.17 3.81
N ALA A 129 3.30 9.08 3.46
CA ALA A 129 2.78 7.74 3.70
C ALA A 129 2.81 7.45 5.20
N GLN A 130 1.66 7.25 5.85
CA GLN A 130 1.59 7.12 7.31
C GLN A 130 0.85 5.86 7.77
N CYS A 131 1.42 5.20 8.77
CA CYS A 131 0.81 4.09 9.47
C CYS A 131 0.65 4.45 10.94
N ALA A 132 -0.44 4.03 11.56
CA ALA A 132 -0.62 4.25 12.98
C ALA A 132 0.47 3.53 13.79
N ARG A 133 0.92 4.18 14.86
CA ARG A 133 2.11 3.75 15.59
C ARG A 133 2.05 2.37 16.24
N SER A 134 0.85 1.87 16.56
CA SER A 134 0.66 0.57 17.21
C SER A 134 0.53 -0.59 16.22
N ASN A 135 0.50 -0.28 14.92
CA ASN A 135 0.35 -1.27 13.87
C ASN A 135 1.69 -1.94 13.53
N ASN A 136 1.64 -3.09 12.87
CA ASN A 136 2.80 -3.81 12.32
C ASN A 136 2.46 -4.42 10.96
N PHE A 137 3.45 -4.85 10.18
CA PHE A 137 3.23 -5.65 8.96
C PHE A 137 2.37 -4.97 7.88
N ASN A 138 2.58 -3.67 7.60
CA ASN A 138 1.74 -2.93 6.65
C ASN A 138 2.52 -2.48 5.42
N THR A 139 1.85 -2.45 4.27
CA THR A 139 2.41 -1.99 2.99
C THR A 139 1.63 -0.77 2.47
N LEU A 140 2.28 0.37 2.40
CA LEU A 140 1.74 1.64 1.98
C LEU A 140 2.59 2.17 0.84
N LEU A 141 2.02 2.30 -0.35
CA LEU A 141 2.71 2.76 -1.56
C LEU A 141 1.90 3.88 -2.22
N GLY A 142 2.41 5.10 -2.17
CA GLY A 142 1.78 6.28 -2.76
C GLY A 142 1.86 7.48 -1.83
N ALA A 143 1.77 8.68 -2.40
CA ALA A 143 1.74 9.90 -1.61
C ALA A 143 0.44 9.97 -0.77
N GLY A 144 0.54 10.25 0.52
CA GLY A 144 -0.59 10.44 1.41
C GLY A 144 -1.38 9.16 1.73
N THR A 145 -0.82 7.98 1.48
CA THR A 145 -1.45 6.71 1.91
C THR A 145 -1.55 6.65 3.43
N ARG A 146 -2.66 6.13 3.97
CA ARG A 146 -2.90 6.06 5.41
C ARG A 146 -3.40 4.69 5.85
N ALA A 147 -2.81 4.17 6.92
CA ALA A 147 -3.26 2.95 7.58
C ALA A 147 -3.53 3.23 9.06
N TYR A 148 -4.82 3.30 9.41
CA TYR A 148 -5.28 3.72 10.73
C TYR A 148 -5.19 2.57 11.76
N ASN A 149 -5.25 2.88 13.05
CA ASN A 149 -5.43 1.88 14.10
C ASN A 149 -6.92 1.55 14.28
N SER A 150 -7.25 0.66 15.23
CA SER A 150 -8.64 0.31 15.55
C SER A 150 -9.51 1.47 16.05
N LEU A 151 -8.91 2.60 16.42
CA LEU A 151 -9.60 3.82 16.87
C LEU A 151 -9.83 4.81 15.71
N GLY A 152 -9.34 4.50 14.50
CA GLY A 152 -9.49 5.35 13.33
C GLY A 152 -8.52 6.54 13.27
N ASP A 153 -7.43 6.50 14.05
CA ASP A 153 -6.39 7.54 14.05
C ASP A 153 -4.97 6.95 13.84
N LEU A 154 -3.97 7.83 13.71
CA LEU A 154 -2.56 7.46 13.50
C LEU A 154 -1.73 7.56 14.79
N VAL A 155 -2.24 8.30 15.77
CA VAL A 155 -1.46 8.84 16.89
C VAL A 155 -1.85 8.19 18.21
N SER A 156 -2.96 7.48 18.34
CA SER A 156 -3.33 6.80 19.59
C SER A 156 -2.70 5.41 19.67
N ASN A 157 -2.50 4.93 20.91
CA ASN A 157 -2.09 3.55 21.17
C ASN A 157 -3.31 2.62 21.12
N GLY A 158 -4.05 2.65 20.01
CA GLY A 158 -5.17 1.74 19.77
C GLY A 158 -4.67 0.32 19.53
N SER A 159 -5.54 -0.68 19.63
CA SER A 159 -5.19 -2.04 19.18
C SER A 159 -4.70 -1.98 17.73
N GLY A 160 -3.48 -2.47 17.50
CA GLY A 160 -2.84 -2.42 16.19
C GLY A 160 -3.65 -3.16 15.14
N GLN A 161 -3.83 -2.54 13.98
CA GLN A 161 -4.30 -3.22 12.78
C GLN A 161 -3.07 -3.60 11.95
N ASN A 162 -3.02 -4.85 11.50
CA ASN A 162 -1.87 -5.40 10.78
C ASN A 162 -2.28 -5.92 9.41
N TYR A 163 -1.28 -6.16 8.55
CA TYR A 163 -1.48 -6.72 7.21
C TYR A 163 -2.37 -5.84 6.31
N MET A 164 -2.32 -4.54 6.54
CA MET A 164 -3.01 -3.56 5.73
C MET A 164 -2.15 -3.16 4.55
N THR A 165 -2.77 -3.12 3.37
CA THR A 165 -2.12 -2.67 2.14
C THR A 165 -2.88 -1.48 1.57
N ALA A 166 -2.21 -0.36 1.35
CA ALA A 166 -2.75 0.80 0.66
C ALA A 166 -1.82 1.16 -0.50
N ILE A 167 -2.30 1.07 -1.74
CA ILE A 167 -1.50 1.36 -2.93
C ILE A 167 -2.21 2.44 -3.73
N GLY A 168 -1.52 3.47 -4.17
CA GLY A 168 -2.07 4.63 -4.88
C GLY A 168 -2.11 5.87 -4.00
N ALA A 169 -1.93 7.04 -4.63
CA ALA A 169 -1.91 8.31 -3.91
C ALA A 169 -3.25 8.53 -3.17
N GLY A 170 -3.15 8.82 -1.87
CA GLY A 170 -4.31 9.05 -1.01
C GLY A 170 -5.12 7.79 -0.67
N ALA A 171 -4.64 6.58 -0.97
CA ALA A 171 -5.33 5.36 -0.57
C ALA A 171 -5.36 5.24 0.96
N ILE A 172 -6.52 4.90 1.52
CA ILE A 172 -6.73 4.83 2.98
C ILE A 172 -7.32 3.49 3.36
N VAL A 173 -6.68 2.81 4.30
CA VAL A 173 -7.11 1.53 4.88
C VAL A 173 -7.38 1.68 6.39
N ARG A 174 -8.50 1.13 6.85
CA ARG A 174 -9.02 1.26 8.23
C ARG A 174 -9.37 -0.08 8.88
N THR A 175 -9.09 -1.17 8.19
CA THR A 175 -9.43 -2.53 8.61
C THR A 175 -8.23 -3.41 8.35
N ALA A 176 -7.89 -4.27 9.32
CA ALA A 176 -6.81 -5.24 9.17
C ALA A 176 -7.09 -6.20 7.99
N ASN A 177 -6.04 -6.84 7.48
CA ASN A 177 -6.14 -7.82 6.39
C ASN A 177 -6.83 -7.29 5.13
N THR A 178 -6.70 -5.99 4.86
CA THR A 178 -7.41 -5.30 3.78
C THR A 178 -6.42 -4.70 2.81
N ILE A 179 -6.73 -4.80 1.51
CA ILE A 179 -6.02 -4.12 0.43
C ILE A 179 -6.92 -3.02 -0.13
N VAL A 180 -6.41 -1.80 -0.21
CA VAL A 180 -7.05 -0.64 -0.84
C VAL A 180 -6.15 -0.18 -1.99
N LEU A 181 -6.70 -0.12 -3.20
CA LEU A 181 -6.01 0.34 -4.41
C LEU A 181 -6.67 1.68 -4.84
N GLY A 182 -5.96 2.79 -4.74
CA GLY A 182 -6.43 4.13 -5.09
C GLY A 182 -7.34 4.78 -4.03
N ARG A 183 -7.95 5.91 -4.38
CA ARG A 183 -8.96 6.55 -3.53
C ARG A 183 -10.34 6.01 -3.87
N VAL A 184 -11.24 6.04 -2.90
CA VAL A 184 -12.59 5.47 -3.00
C VAL A 184 -13.54 6.33 -3.87
N LEU A 185 -13.12 7.51 -4.34
CA LEU A 185 -13.96 8.43 -5.12
C LEU A 185 -13.40 8.61 -6.54
N ASN A 186 -14.15 8.11 -7.53
CA ASN A 186 -13.96 8.27 -8.98
C ASN A 186 -12.71 7.60 -9.59
N ASP A 187 -11.88 6.91 -8.82
CA ASP A 187 -10.70 6.22 -9.35
C ASP A 187 -11.08 4.81 -9.81
N GLN A 188 -10.85 4.49 -11.09
CA GLN A 188 -10.90 3.11 -11.57
C GLN A 188 -9.68 2.34 -11.06
N ILE A 189 -9.90 1.13 -10.54
CA ILE A 189 -8.85 0.18 -10.20
C ILE A 189 -8.65 -0.74 -11.41
N VAL A 190 -7.53 -0.58 -12.13
CA VAL A 190 -7.18 -1.47 -13.24
C VAL A 190 -6.18 -2.53 -12.75
N VAL A 191 -6.54 -3.80 -12.89
CA VAL A 191 -5.67 -4.95 -12.59
C VAL A 191 -5.53 -5.78 -13.87
N GLY A 192 -4.35 -5.76 -14.50
CA GLY A 192 -4.05 -6.50 -15.73
C GLY A 192 -3.46 -5.63 -16.84
N ALA A 193 -3.04 -6.27 -17.94
CA ALA A 193 -2.46 -5.56 -19.08
C ALA A 193 -3.53 -4.77 -19.84
N GLU A 194 -3.41 -3.46 -19.82
CA GLU A 194 -4.15 -2.56 -20.70
C GLU A 194 -3.51 -2.61 -22.09
N SER A 195 -3.82 -3.62 -22.90
CA SER A 195 -3.85 -3.37 -24.34
C SER A 195 -5.15 -2.62 -24.62
N CYS A 196 -5.07 -1.30 -24.60
CA CYS A 196 -6.10 -0.39 -25.11
C CYS A 196 -6.21 -0.55 -26.63
N ASN A 197 -6.73 -1.70 -27.09
CA ASN A 197 -7.35 -1.96 -28.39
C ASN A 197 -7.69 -3.45 -28.48
N TYR A 198 -8.81 -3.86 -27.89
CA TYR A 198 -9.45 -5.13 -28.25
C TYR A 198 -10.72 -4.81 -29.03
N GLN A 199 -10.56 -4.43 -30.30
CA GLN A 199 -11.65 -4.58 -31.26
C GLN A 199 -11.72 -6.06 -31.61
N LEU A 200 -12.79 -6.74 -31.18
CA LEU A 200 -13.16 -8.03 -31.76
C LEU A 200 -13.23 -7.85 -33.30
N PRO A 201 -12.66 -8.76 -34.10
CA PRO A 201 -12.70 -8.66 -35.55
C PRO A 201 -14.15 -8.41 -36.03
N GLY A 202 -14.40 -7.26 -36.66
CA GLY A 202 -15.71 -6.89 -37.21
C GLY A 202 -16.60 -5.97 -36.37
N VAL A 203 -16.13 -5.41 -35.24
CA VAL A 203 -16.95 -4.51 -34.40
C VAL A 203 -16.43 -3.06 -34.45
N THR A 204 -17.21 -2.13 -35.02
CA THR A 204 -16.85 -0.71 -35.22
C THR A 204 -17.04 0.17 -33.97
N ALA A 205 -17.63 -0.38 -32.90
CA ALA A 205 -17.88 0.35 -31.66
C ALA A 205 -17.16 -0.31 -30.49
N ASN A 206 -16.47 0.52 -29.70
CA ASN A 206 -15.85 0.12 -28.45
C ASN A 206 -16.95 -0.27 -27.46
N LEU A 207 -17.26 -1.57 -27.35
CA LEU A 207 -18.19 -2.07 -26.35
C LEU A 207 -17.48 -2.03 -25.00
N GLY A 208 -17.55 -0.86 -24.36
CA GLY A 208 -17.14 -0.71 -22.97
C GLY A 208 -17.72 -1.87 -22.16
N PHE A 209 -16.86 -2.58 -21.44
CA PHE A 209 -17.24 -3.71 -20.61
C PHE A 209 -18.32 -3.28 -19.60
N ASN A 210 -19.58 -3.68 -19.83
CA ASN A 210 -20.69 -3.50 -18.90
C ASN A 210 -20.68 -4.60 -17.83
N GLY A 211 -19.59 -4.70 -17.07
CA GLY A 211 -19.45 -5.65 -15.97
C GLY A 211 -18.20 -5.37 -15.13
N TYR A 212 -18.28 -5.63 -13.82
CA TYR A 212 -17.12 -5.54 -12.93
C TYR A 212 -16.08 -6.59 -13.35
N LYS A 213 -14.84 -6.17 -13.66
CA LYS A 213 -13.71 -7.07 -13.98
C LYS A 213 -13.23 -7.91 -12.77
N PHE A 214 -13.85 -7.75 -11.60
CA PHE A 214 -13.45 -8.38 -10.34
C PHE A 214 -14.69 -8.83 -9.56
N GLN A 215 -14.79 -10.12 -9.24
CA GLN A 215 -15.88 -10.71 -8.45
C GLN A 215 -15.39 -10.94 -7.01
N ILE A 216 -16.08 -10.33 -6.03
CA ILE A 216 -15.81 -10.55 -4.61
C ILE A 216 -16.60 -11.79 -4.14
N VAL A 217 -15.90 -12.86 -3.78
CA VAL A 217 -16.48 -14.01 -3.07
C VAL A 217 -16.19 -13.82 -1.58
N LYS A 218 -17.22 -13.67 -0.74
CA LYS A 218 -17.04 -13.68 0.72
C LYS A 218 -16.66 -15.10 1.17
N PRO A 219 -15.72 -15.27 2.13
CA PRO A 219 -15.53 -16.55 2.82
C PRO A 219 -16.86 -16.98 3.45
N GLY A 220 -17.39 -18.14 3.04
CA GLY A 220 -18.65 -18.70 3.55
C GLY A 220 -19.94 -18.20 2.90
N SER A 221 -19.89 -17.43 1.81
CA SER A 221 -21.07 -17.16 0.98
C SER A 221 -21.04 -18.01 -0.28
N VAL A 222 -22.18 -18.65 -0.61
CA VAL A 222 -22.42 -19.11 -1.99
C VAL A 222 -22.16 -17.94 -2.93
N ALA A 223 -21.45 -18.20 -4.04
CA ALA A 223 -21.25 -17.20 -5.07
C ALA A 223 -22.59 -16.52 -5.34
N LEU A 224 -22.67 -15.21 -5.09
CA LEU A 224 -23.83 -14.43 -5.53
C LEU A 224 -23.81 -14.51 -7.05
N GLY A 225 -24.61 -15.44 -7.58
CA GLY A 225 -24.91 -15.51 -8.99
C GLY A 225 -25.32 -14.12 -9.41
N VAL A 226 -24.57 -13.56 -10.35
CA VAL A 226 -24.86 -12.26 -10.94
C VAL A 226 -26.33 -12.29 -11.34
N SER A 227 -27.14 -11.45 -10.71
CA SER A 227 -28.52 -11.18 -11.09
C SER A 227 -28.49 -10.42 -12.42
N GLY A 228 -28.13 -11.10 -13.49
CA GLY A 228 -28.18 -10.60 -14.86
C GLY A 228 -29.51 -11.00 -15.48
N SER A 229 -30.26 -10.03 -15.99
CA SER A 229 -31.32 -10.30 -16.96
C SER A 229 -30.65 -10.77 -18.26
N SER A 230 -31.13 -11.89 -18.79
CA SER A 230 -30.78 -12.37 -20.12
C SER A 230 -32.01 -12.23 -21.02
N PHE A 231 -31.82 -11.67 -22.21
CA PHE A 231 -32.88 -11.61 -23.22
C PHE A 231 -32.95 -12.96 -23.93
N PHE A 232 -34.17 -13.45 -24.14
CA PHE A 232 -34.44 -14.66 -24.89
C PHE A 232 -35.52 -14.40 -25.92
N ALA A 233 -35.32 -14.87 -27.15
CA ALA A 233 -36.35 -14.97 -28.17
C ALA A 233 -36.84 -16.43 -28.23
N MET A 234 -38.14 -16.62 -28.41
CA MET A 234 -38.78 -17.92 -28.60
C MET A 234 -39.66 -17.80 -29.85
N GLU A 235 -39.57 -18.77 -30.76
CA GLU A 235 -40.37 -18.79 -32.00
C GLU A 235 -41.23 -20.05 -32.01
N ILE A 236 -42.55 -19.86 -32.12
CA ILE A 236 -43.53 -20.94 -32.12
C ILE A 236 -44.18 -20.99 -33.51
N SER A 237 -44.15 -22.16 -34.13
CA SER A 237 -44.84 -22.44 -35.40
C SER A 237 -45.92 -23.50 -35.17
N PRO A 238 -46.87 -23.70 -36.10
CA PRO A 238 -47.93 -24.72 -35.95
C PRO A 238 -47.43 -26.14 -35.69
N SER A 239 -46.16 -26.43 -36.03
CA SER A 239 -45.53 -27.73 -35.87
C SER A 239 -44.47 -27.79 -34.76
N THR A 240 -44.20 -26.68 -34.05
CA THR A 240 -43.16 -26.63 -33.02
C THR A 240 -43.71 -26.18 -31.67
N SER A 241 -43.18 -26.78 -30.60
CA SER A 241 -43.32 -26.26 -29.24
C SER A 241 -41.94 -26.06 -28.65
N GLU A 242 -41.75 -24.95 -27.92
CA GLU A 242 -40.49 -24.63 -27.25
C GLU A 242 -40.76 -24.49 -25.76
N LYS A 243 -40.07 -25.28 -24.93
CA LYS A 243 -40.19 -25.26 -23.47
C LYS A 243 -38.89 -24.77 -22.87
N LYS A 244 -38.96 -23.75 -22.02
CA LYS A 244 -37.81 -23.25 -21.27
C LYS A 244 -38.05 -23.36 -19.77
N GLU A 245 -37.32 -24.25 -19.12
CA GLU A 245 -37.29 -24.35 -17.68
C GLU A 245 -36.18 -23.44 -17.15
N VAL A 246 -36.54 -22.53 -16.24
CA VAL A 246 -35.57 -21.70 -15.55
C VAL A 246 -35.73 -21.91 -14.04
N VAL A 247 -34.69 -22.41 -13.40
CA VAL A 247 -34.68 -22.70 -11.96
C VAL A 247 -34.35 -21.41 -11.21
N LEU A 248 -35.22 -21.01 -10.28
CA LEU A 248 -35.06 -19.84 -9.39
C LEU A 248 -34.96 -18.48 -10.12
N SER A 249 -35.87 -18.18 -11.04
CA SER A 249 -35.91 -16.86 -11.71
C SER A 249 -37.33 -16.41 -12.08
N ARG A 250 -37.47 -15.14 -12.49
CA ARG A 250 -38.72 -14.52 -12.97
C ARG A 250 -38.58 -14.19 -14.46
N ILE A 251 -39.48 -14.69 -15.29
CA ILE A 251 -39.54 -14.35 -16.73
C ILE A 251 -40.43 -13.11 -16.90
N HIS A 252 -39.92 -12.09 -17.59
CA HIS A 252 -40.69 -10.91 -18.00
C HIS A 252 -40.89 -10.95 -19.52
N PHE A 253 -42.14 -11.09 -19.97
CA PHE A 253 -42.49 -11.00 -21.37
C PHE A 253 -42.60 -9.52 -21.78
N VAL A 254 -41.69 -9.07 -22.64
CA VAL A 254 -41.63 -7.66 -23.08
C VAL A 254 -42.48 -7.42 -24.32
N SER A 255 -42.51 -8.36 -25.26
CA SER A 255 -43.31 -8.25 -26.49
C SER A 255 -43.63 -9.62 -27.08
N ILE A 256 -44.83 -9.77 -27.63
CA ILE A 256 -45.21 -10.89 -28.49
C ILE A 256 -45.50 -10.31 -29.87
N VAL A 257 -44.84 -10.83 -30.90
CA VAL A 257 -45.05 -10.44 -32.30
C VAL A 257 -45.70 -11.60 -33.03
N ILE A 258 -46.85 -11.37 -33.65
CA ILE A 258 -47.53 -12.35 -34.50
C ILE A 258 -47.16 -12.02 -35.95
N SER A 259 -46.37 -12.88 -36.57
CA SER A 259 -46.10 -12.82 -38.01
C SER A 259 -47.19 -13.58 -38.74
N VAL A 260 -47.89 -12.90 -39.65
CA VAL A 260 -48.86 -13.53 -40.55
C VAL A 260 -48.18 -13.73 -41.89
N ASP A 261 -48.04 -14.99 -42.32
CA ASP A 261 -47.59 -15.29 -43.67
C ASP A 261 -48.75 -15.02 -44.65
N MET A 262 -48.61 -13.98 -45.48
CA MET A 262 -49.63 -13.57 -46.45
C MET A 262 -49.69 -14.45 -47.71
N ALA A 263 -49.07 -15.63 -47.72
CA ALA A 263 -48.95 -16.49 -48.89
C ALA A 263 -50.28 -17.05 -49.47
N HIS A 264 -51.46 -16.75 -48.89
CA HIS A 264 -52.75 -17.28 -49.38
C HIS A 264 -53.86 -16.24 -49.63
N MET A 265 -53.55 -14.94 -49.79
CA MET A 265 -54.57 -13.94 -50.11
C MET A 265 -54.85 -13.69 -51.60
N ASN A 266 -54.48 -14.61 -52.50
CA ASN A 266 -54.74 -14.48 -53.95
C ASN A 266 -55.53 -15.66 -54.56
N SER A 267 -56.64 -16.06 -53.93
CA SER A 267 -57.63 -16.89 -54.62
C SER A 267 -59.04 -16.65 -54.07
N CYS A 268 -59.69 -15.60 -54.59
CA CYS A 268 -61.14 -15.56 -54.79
C CYS A 268 -61.42 -15.80 -56.28
#